data_AF-W4FBB2-F1
#
_entry.id   AF-W4FBB2-F1
#
_cell.length_a   1.000
_cell.length_b   1.000
_cell.length_c   1.000
_cell.angle_alpha   90.00
_cell.angle_beta   90.00
_cell.angle_gamma   90.00
#
_symmetry.space_group_name_H-M   'P 1'
#
loop_
_entity.id
_entity.type
_entity.pdbx_description
1 polymer ?
#
loop_
_entity_poly.entity_id
_entity_poly.type
_entity_poly.pdbx_seq_one_letter_code
_entity_poly.pdbx_strand_id
1 'polypeptide(L)'
;MPKRTTPPKPNHDKRKLSDLQRRAIYERLLGCSNNGRLVHGEYTATAAIFTCHWKTVARIWKRGQDSLRHGSVVAVVDAKFKGNSGPKVQRTPSDIRAAIKAVPLVARQTLRSVAEHSGVPKTTLVRHMAEEDQLKCKSSYSKPFLTKDNERSRVKHAISFHF
;
A
#
# COMPACT_ATOMS: atom_id res chain seq x y z
N MET A 1 24.03 12.49 22.86
CA MET A 1 24.56 11.67 21.74
C MET A 1 23.79 12.03 20.47
N PRO A 2 24.43 12.52 19.41
CA PRO A 2 23.73 12.83 18.17
C PRO A 2 23.22 11.53 17.53
N LYS A 3 21.96 11.52 17.09
CA LYS A 3 21.32 10.34 16.47
C LYS A 3 22.06 9.99 15.17
N ARG A 4 22.46 8.72 15.03
CA ARG A 4 22.99 8.17 13.78
C ARG A 4 21.95 8.35 12.68
N THR A 5 22.24 9.20 11.69
CA THR A 5 21.48 9.28 10.46
C THR A 5 21.78 8.03 9.65
N THR A 6 20.80 7.13 9.54
CA THR A 6 20.92 6.01 8.61
C THR A 6 20.98 6.55 7.18
N PRO A 7 21.94 6.12 6.35
CA PRO A 7 21.98 6.53 4.95
C PRO A 7 20.68 6.10 4.27
N PRO A 8 20.14 6.91 3.33
CA PRO A 8 18.92 6.55 2.62
C PRO A 8 19.14 5.23 1.89
N LYS A 9 18.31 4.24 2.19
CA LYS A 9 18.36 2.93 1.54
C LYS A 9 18.08 3.11 0.04
N PRO A 10 18.83 2.46 -0.86
CA PRO A 10 18.54 2.51 -2.28
C PRO A 10 17.17 1.87 -2.54
N ASN A 11 16.24 2.67 -3.05
CA ASN A 11 14.90 2.24 -3.37
C ASN A 11 14.93 1.42 -4.67
N HIS A 12 14.73 0.11 -4.56
CA HIS A 12 14.63 -0.80 -5.70
C HIS A 12 13.26 -0.79 -6.39
N ASP A 13 12.46 0.28 -6.22
CA ASP A 13 11.24 0.48 -7.01
C ASP A 13 11.54 0.90 -8.44
N LYS A 14 10.80 0.33 -9.38
CA LYS A 14 10.89 0.56 -10.82
C LYS A 14 10.85 2.07 -11.15
N ARG A 15 12.05 2.62 -11.40
CA ARG A 15 12.46 4.01 -11.68
C ARG A 15 11.39 4.91 -12.32
N LYS A 16 10.50 5.48 -11.50
CA LYS A 16 9.72 6.66 -11.90
C LYS A 16 10.60 7.89 -11.69
N LEU A 17 10.85 8.65 -12.75
CA LEU A 17 11.55 9.93 -12.64
C LEU A 17 10.71 10.89 -11.79
N SER A 18 11.31 11.48 -10.77
CA SER A 18 10.66 12.54 -9.97
C SER A 18 10.42 13.78 -10.82
N ASP A 19 9.46 14.63 -10.43
CA ASP A 19 9.16 15.85 -11.18
C ASP A 19 10.38 16.78 -11.26
N LEU A 20 11.20 16.84 -10.22
CA LEU A 20 12.47 17.57 -10.22
C LEU A 20 13.46 16.99 -11.24
N GLN A 21 13.60 15.67 -11.33
CA GLN A 21 14.43 15.03 -12.37
C GLN A 21 13.89 15.31 -13.77
N ARG A 22 12.57 15.32 -13.95
CA ARG A 22 11.93 15.60 -15.25
C ARG A 22 12.16 17.04 -15.69
N ARG A 23 12.13 18.00 -14.75
CA ARG A 23 12.47 19.41 -14.99
C ARG A 23 13.94 19.57 -15.34
N ALA A 24 14.85 18.97 -14.58
CA ALA A 24 16.28 18.99 -14.87
C ALA A 24 16.62 18.40 -16.27
N ILE A 25 15.95 17.31 -16.66
CA ILE A 25 16.08 16.74 -18.01
C ILE A 25 15.63 17.75 -19.08
N TYR A 26 14.51 18.43 -18.85
CA TYR A 26 13.99 19.41 -19.81
C TYR A 26 14.89 20.63 -19.93
N GLU A 27 15.35 21.19 -18.81
CA GLU A 27 16.27 22.34 -18.76
C GLU A 27 17.60 22.00 -19.44
N ARG A 28 18.13 20.79 -19.23
CA ARG A 28 19.34 20.33 -19.92
C ARG A 28 19.16 20.32 -21.44
N LEU A 29 18.05 19.75 -21.93
CA LEU A 29 17.74 19.75 -23.35
C LEU A 29 17.51 21.17 -23.88
N LEU A 30 16.88 22.04 -23.08
CA LEU A 30 16.65 23.43 -23.46
C LEU A 30 17.98 24.15 -23.68
N GLY A 31 18.97 23.93 -22.81
CA GLY A 31 20.32 24.48 -22.98
C GLY A 31 21.10 23.90 -24.17
N CYS A 32 20.78 22.69 -24.63
CA CYS A 32 21.33 22.09 -25.85
C CYS A 32 20.54 22.43 -27.12
N SER A 33 19.39 23.09 -26.99
CA SER A 33 18.51 23.38 -28.12
C SER A 33 18.88 24.69 -28.79
N ASN A 34 18.91 24.69 -30.12
CA ASN A 34 19.02 25.91 -30.91
C ASN A 34 17.71 26.15 -31.67
N ASN A 35 17.04 27.28 -31.43
CA ASN A 35 15.75 27.63 -32.03
C ASN A 35 14.68 26.51 -31.92
N GLY A 36 14.63 25.82 -30.77
CA GLY A 36 13.67 24.75 -30.51
C GLY A 36 13.98 23.42 -31.21
N ARG A 37 15.12 23.30 -31.90
CA ARG A 37 15.65 22.04 -32.44
C ARG A 37 16.76 21.50 -31.56
N LEU A 38 16.80 20.19 -31.41
CA LEU A 38 17.86 19.46 -30.73
C LEU A 38 18.78 18.82 -31.75
N VAL A 39 20.07 18.77 -31.44
CA VAL A 39 21.07 18.07 -32.26
C VAL A 39 20.82 16.56 -32.19
N HIS A 40 21.23 15.84 -33.23
CA HIS A 40 21.16 14.38 -33.24
C HIS A 40 21.94 13.79 -32.06
N GLY A 41 21.37 12.79 -31.39
CA GLY A 41 22.02 12.12 -30.25
C GLY A 41 21.80 12.77 -28.89
N GLU A 42 21.29 14.01 -28.81
CA GLU A 42 21.08 14.72 -27.53
C GLU A 42 20.16 13.98 -26.55
N TYR A 43 19.14 13.28 -27.08
CA TYR A 43 18.27 12.44 -26.25
C TYR A 43 19.03 11.28 -25.61
N THR A 44 19.93 10.64 -26.36
CA THR A 44 20.74 9.52 -25.87
C THR A 44 21.79 10.00 -24.86
N ALA A 45 22.44 11.14 -25.15
CA ALA A 45 23.41 11.75 -24.25
C ALA A 45 22.76 12.15 -22.91
N THR A 46 21.62 12.83 -22.96
CA THR A 46 20.88 13.21 -21.75
C THR A 46 20.36 11.98 -21.01
N ALA A 47 19.89 10.96 -21.73
CA ALA A 47 19.43 9.71 -21.12
C ALA A 47 20.52 8.97 -20.34
N ALA A 48 21.77 8.99 -20.84
CA ALA A 48 22.93 8.42 -20.16
C ALA A 48 23.20 9.13 -18.82
N ILE A 49 23.15 10.48 -18.80
CA ILE A 49 23.36 11.29 -17.58
C ILE A 49 22.32 10.95 -16.50
N PHE A 50 21.05 10.88 -16.89
CA PHE A 50 19.95 10.63 -15.95
C PHE A 50 19.64 9.14 -15.74
N THR A 51 20.45 8.22 -16.27
CA THR A 51 20.30 6.76 -16.18
C THR A 51 18.89 6.25 -16.52
N CYS A 52 18.30 6.82 -17.59
CA CYS A 52 16.95 6.49 -18.04
C CYS A 52 16.94 6.13 -19.54
N HIS A 53 15.80 5.65 -20.04
CA HIS A 53 15.67 5.29 -21.46
C HIS A 53 15.47 6.56 -22.32
N TRP A 54 16.13 6.68 -23.47
CA TRP A 54 16.07 7.87 -24.34
C TRP A 54 14.64 8.25 -24.79
N LYS A 55 13.77 7.26 -25.04
CA LYS A 55 12.33 7.52 -25.32
C LYS A 55 11.62 8.28 -24.18
N THR A 56 12.05 8.09 -22.92
CA THR A 56 11.50 8.84 -21.78
C THR A 56 11.89 10.31 -21.86
N VAL A 57 13.16 10.58 -22.18
CA VAL A 57 13.69 11.93 -22.40
C VAL A 57 12.97 12.61 -23.58
N ALA A 58 12.82 11.91 -24.71
CA ALA A 58 12.08 12.42 -25.86
C ALA A 58 10.61 12.75 -25.53
N ARG A 59 9.95 11.92 -24.71
CA ARG A 59 8.58 12.17 -24.24
C ARG A 59 8.50 13.39 -23.31
N ILE A 60 9.49 13.61 -22.46
CA ILE A 60 9.59 14.80 -21.60
C ILE A 60 9.71 16.06 -22.47
N TRP A 61 10.64 16.05 -23.44
CA TRP A 61 10.81 17.16 -24.39
C TRP A 61 9.54 17.50 -25.13
N LYS A 62 8.93 16.50 -25.79
CA LYS A 62 7.68 16.68 -26.53
C LYS A 62 6.59 17.27 -25.64
N ARG A 63 6.46 16.79 -24.41
CA ARG A 63 5.46 17.30 -23.46
C ARG A 63 5.68 18.78 -23.12
N GLY A 64 6.92 19.17 -22.84
CA GLY A 64 7.25 20.58 -22.58
C GLY A 64 6.89 21.46 -23.77
N GLN A 65 7.29 21.05 -24.98
CA GLN A 65 6.97 21.75 -26.22
C GLN A 65 5.45 21.84 -26.48
N ASP A 66 4.71 20.74 -26.30
CA ASP A 66 3.26 20.71 -26.47
C ASP A 66 2.56 21.64 -25.46
N SER A 67 3.04 21.72 -24.21
CA SER A 67 2.48 22.62 -23.20
C SER A 67 2.65 24.09 -23.55
N LEU A 68 3.81 24.48 -24.08
CA LEU A 68 4.07 25.85 -24.55
C LEU A 68 3.20 26.18 -25.76
N ARG A 69 3.05 25.25 -26.71
CA ARG A 69 2.17 25.40 -27.89
C ARG A 69 0.70 25.57 -27.51
N HIS A 70 0.28 25.01 -26.38
CA HIS A 70 -1.08 25.16 -25.85
C HIS A 70 -1.26 26.40 -24.95
N GLY A 71 -0.30 27.33 -24.94
CA GLY A 71 -0.43 28.62 -24.25
C GLY A 71 0.02 28.62 -22.79
N SER A 72 0.70 27.56 -22.32
CA SER A 72 1.32 27.59 -21.00
C SER A 72 2.52 28.55 -20.99
N VAL A 73 2.63 29.38 -19.95
CA VAL A 73 3.77 30.30 -19.76
C VAL A 73 5.07 29.53 -19.48
N VAL A 74 4.96 28.37 -18.82
CA VAL A 74 6.09 27.51 -18.45
C VAL A 74 5.88 26.10 -19.00
N ALA A 75 6.98 25.45 -19.39
CA ALA A 75 6.93 24.08 -19.87
C ALA A 75 6.49 23.10 -18.76
N VAL A 76 5.33 22.47 -18.93
CA VAL A 76 4.77 21.52 -17.96
C VAL A 76 5.30 20.12 -18.24
N VAL A 77 6.35 19.71 -17.53
CA VAL A 77 7.02 18.41 -17.74
C VAL A 77 6.72 17.36 -16.70
N ASP A 78 5.95 17.71 -15.67
CA ASP A 78 5.63 16.88 -14.53
C ASP A 78 4.99 15.54 -14.93
N ALA A 79 5.18 14.53 -14.09
CA ALA A 79 4.61 13.21 -14.29
C ALA A 79 3.09 13.27 -14.17
N LYS A 80 2.38 12.55 -15.06
CA LYS A 80 0.90 12.45 -15.01
C LYS A 80 0.42 11.28 -14.15
N PHE A 81 1.31 10.65 -13.38
CA PHE A 81 0.91 9.54 -12.54
C PHE A 81 0.04 10.07 -11.41
N LYS A 82 -1.27 9.91 -11.55
CA LYS A 82 -2.22 10.25 -10.50
C LYS A 82 -2.02 9.24 -9.36
N GLY A 83 -1.77 9.75 -8.15
CA GLY A 83 -1.90 8.94 -6.94
C GLY A 83 -3.31 8.35 -6.84
N ASN A 84 -3.52 7.39 -5.95
CA ASN A 84 -4.84 6.78 -5.72
C ASN A 84 -5.44 6.09 -6.98
N SER A 85 -4.58 5.57 -7.87
CA SER A 85 -5.01 4.77 -9.03
C SER A 85 -5.33 3.30 -8.67
N GLY A 86 -5.24 2.93 -7.39
CA GLY A 86 -5.62 1.62 -6.90
C GLY A 86 -7.14 1.47 -6.73
N PRO A 87 -7.62 0.24 -6.49
CA PRO A 87 -9.02 0.01 -6.14
C PRO A 87 -9.45 0.86 -4.94
N LYS A 88 -10.68 1.37 -4.99
CA LYS A 88 -11.28 2.06 -3.83
C LYS A 88 -11.44 1.08 -2.67
N VAL A 89 -11.18 1.56 -1.46
CA VAL A 89 -11.41 0.79 -0.24
C VAL A 89 -12.92 0.57 -0.08
N GLN A 90 -13.35 -0.70 -0.08
CA GLN A 90 -14.77 -1.06 -0.07
C GLN A 90 -15.37 -1.13 1.34
N ARG A 91 -14.55 -1.33 2.38
CA ARG A 91 -15.00 -1.44 3.77
C ARG A 91 -14.04 -0.68 4.67
N THR A 92 -14.57 0.12 5.59
CA THR A 92 -13.74 0.79 6.58
C THR A 92 -13.27 -0.22 7.65
N PRO A 93 -12.19 0.08 8.39
CA PRO A 93 -11.78 -0.73 9.54
C PRO A 93 -12.89 -0.94 10.57
N SER A 94 -13.77 0.06 10.73
CA SER A 94 -14.94 -0.02 11.62
C SER A 94 -15.97 -1.03 11.10
N ASP A 95 -16.26 -1.02 9.80
CA ASP A 95 -17.23 -1.94 9.18
C ASP A 95 -16.77 -3.39 9.28
N ILE A 96 -15.47 -3.64 9.04
CA ILE A 96 -14.88 -4.98 9.16
C ILE A 96 -15.04 -5.48 10.60
N ARG A 97 -14.76 -4.63 11.59
CA ARG A 97 -14.91 -4.97 13.01
C ARG A 97 -16.36 -5.24 13.38
N ALA A 98 -17.29 -4.42 12.90
CA ALA A 98 -18.72 -4.63 13.12
C ALA A 98 -19.18 -5.98 12.54
N ALA A 99 -18.75 -6.30 11.31
CA ALA A 99 -19.04 -7.57 10.67
C ALA A 99 -18.49 -8.78 11.48
N ILE A 100 -17.25 -8.69 11.99
CA ILE A 100 -16.67 -9.75 12.84
C ILE A 100 -17.43 -9.86 14.16
N LYS A 101 -17.82 -8.74 14.77
CA LYS A 101 -18.61 -8.71 16.01
C LYS A 101 -20.03 -9.26 15.84
N ALA A 102 -20.58 -9.28 14.63
CA ALA A 102 -21.88 -9.91 14.36
C ALA A 102 -21.79 -11.44 14.28
N VAL A 103 -20.64 -12.01 13.90
CA VAL A 103 -20.44 -13.48 13.80
C VAL A 103 -20.54 -14.12 15.19
N PRO A 104 -21.27 -15.23 15.40
CA PRO A 104 -21.29 -15.92 16.71
C PRO A 104 -19.89 -16.34 17.19
N LEU A 105 -19.65 -16.31 18.51
CA LEU A 105 -18.31 -16.58 19.07
C LEU A 105 -17.73 -17.94 18.63
N VAL A 106 -18.58 -18.96 18.53
CA VAL A 106 -18.20 -20.31 18.08
C VAL A 106 -17.65 -20.31 16.65
N ALA A 107 -18.20 -19.46 15.78
CA ALA A 107 -17.76 -19.34 14.39
C ALA A 107 -16.51 -18.44 14.23
N ARG A 108 -16.03 -17.79 15.31
CA ARG A 108 -14.83 -16.92 15.29
C ARG A 108 -13.50 -17.64 15.49
N GLN A 109 -13.50 -18.98 15.50
CA GLN A 109 -12.30 -19.78 15.79
C GLN A 109 -11.24 -19.72 14.69
N THR A 110 -11.66 -19.75 13.42
CA THR A 110 -10.73 -19.73 12.28
C THR A 110 -11.06 -18.58 11.35
N LEU A 111 -10.03 -17.98 10.73
CA LEU A 111 -10.22 -16.93 9.74
C LEU A 111 -11.05 -17.37 8.55
N ARG A 112 -11.06 -18.67 8.22
CA ARG A 112 -11.92 -19.24 7.18
C ARG A 112 -13.38 -19.20 7.61
N SER A 113 -13.70 -19.67 8.81
CA SER A 113 -15.05 -19.62 9.37
C SER A 113 -15.56 -18.19 9.51
N VAL A 114 -14.72 -17.28 10.03
CA VAL A 114 -15.06 -15.85 10.12
C VAL A 114 -15.34 -15.26 8.74
N ALA A 115 -14.53 -15.57 7.73
CA ALA A 115 -14.73 -15.04 6.39
C ALA A 115 -16.09 -15.46 5.81
N GLU A 116 -16.46 -16.73 5.98
CA GLU A 116 -17.74 -17.26 5.56
C GLU A 116 -18.91 -16.54 6.25
N HIS A 117 -18.87 -16.44 7.58
CA HIS A 117 -19.99 -15.89 8.35
C HIS A 117 -20.06 -14.36 8.34
N SER A 118 -18.94 -13.65 8.10
CA SER A 118 -18.90 -12.18 8.06
C SER A 118 -19.05 -11.60 6.65
N GLY A 119 -18.95 -12.42 5.60
CA GLY A 119 -18.90 -11.96 4.21
C GLY A 119 -17.67 -11.10 3.89
N VAL A 120 -16.65 -11.10 4.77
CA VAL A 120 -15.38 -10.40 4.57
C VAL A 120 -14.33 -11.41 4.10
N PRO A 121 -13.68 -11.21 2.94
CA PRO A 121 -12.68 -12.15 2.45
C PRO A 121 -11.54 -12.36 3.45
N LYS A 122 -11.08 -13.61 3.58
CA LYS A 122 -9.98 -13.99 4.49
C LYS A 122 -8.73 -13.11 4.32
N THR A 123 -8.36 -12.77 3.09
CA THR A 123 -7.21 -11.89 2.80
C THR A 123 -7.38 -10.49 3.38
N THR A 124 -8.61 -9.97 3.36
CA THR A 124 -8.94 -8.67 3.94
C THR A 124 -8.86 -8.73 5.47
N LEU A 125 -9.32 -9.83 6.08
CA LEU A 125 -9.19 -10.05 7.52
C LEU A 125 -7.73 -10.10 7.96
N VAL A 126 -6.88 -10.86 7.26
CA VAL A 126 -5.44 -10.96 7.57
C VAL A 126 -4.75 -9.60 7.50
N ARG A 127 -5.00 -8.84 6.42
CA ARG A 127 -4.45 -7.48 6.27
C ARG A 127 -4.95 -6.55 7.38
N HIS A 128 -6.26 -6.58 7.66
CA HIS A 128 -6.85 -5.77 8.71
C HIS A 128 -6.25 -6.10 10.09
N MET A 129 -6.01 -7.37 10.41
CA MET A 129 -5.32 -7.75 11.66
C MET A 129 -3.87 -7.25 11.74
N ALA A 130 -3.19 -7.11 10.60
CA ALA A 130 -1.82 -6.59 10.56
C ALA A 130 -1.76 -5.06 10.68
N GLU A 131 -2.75 -4.36 10.13
CA GLU A 131 -2.86 -2.89 10.19
C GLU A 131 -3.42 -2.40 11.53
N GLU A 132 -4.47 -3.07 12.02
CA GLU A 132 -5.22 -2.73 13.22
C GLU A 132 -4.98 -3.85 14.25
N ASP A 133 -3.96 -3.69 15.09
CA ASP A 133 -3.48 -4.66 16.10
C ASP A 133 -4.50 -4.99 17.23
N GLN A 134 -5.78 -4.73 16.98
CA GLN A 134 -6.89 -4.88 17.91
C GLN A 134 -7.59 -6.25 17.81
N LEU A 135 -7.38 -6.99 16.72
CA LEU A 135 -7.89 -8.34 16.55
C LEU A 135 -6.74 -9.34 16.67
N LYS A 136 -6.68 -10.04 17.80
CA LYS A 136 -5.65 -11.05 18.08
C LYS A 136 -6.28 -12.39 18.39
N CYS A 137 -5.66 -13.46 17.89
CA CYS A 137 -5.93 -14.80 18.38
C CYS A 137 -5.53 -14.86 19.86
N LYS A 138 -6.49 -15.19 20.73
CA LYS A 138 -6.25 -15.43 22.14
C LYS A 138 -6.59 -16.89 22.42
N SER A 139 -5.63 -17.63 22.94
CA SER A 139 -5.89 -18.89 23.61
C SER A 139 -6.24 -18.58 25.07
N SER A 140 -7.40 -19.02 25.52
CA SER A 140 -7.71 -19.06 26.95
C SER A 140 -7.29 -20.41 27.49
N TYR A 141 -6.31 -20.44 28.39
CA TYR A 141 -5.96 -21.65 29.13
C TYR A 141 -6.73 -21.65 30.46
N SER A 142 -7.82 -22.41 30.53
CA SER A 142 -8.54 -22.58 31.79
C SER A 142 -7.79 -23.58 32.67
N LYS A 143 -6.99 -23.09 33.63
CA LYS A 143 -6.51 -23.88 34.78
C LYS A 143 -7.55 -23.83 35.88
N PRO A 144 -8.44 -24.82 35.98
CA PRO A 144 -8.46 -25.51 37.25
C PRO A 144 -8.09 -26.96 37.01
N PHE A 145 -7.10 -27.46 37.74
CA PHE A 145 -6.96 -28.90 37.91
C PHE A 145 -8.31 -29.39 38.45
N LEU A 146 -9.02 -30.17 37.63
CA LEU A 146 -10.25 -30.82 38.04
C LEU A 146 -9.88 -31.82 39.13
N THR A 147 -10.17 -31.46 40.37
CA THR A 147 -10.23 -32.45 41.44
C THR A 147 -11.44 -33.34 41.18
N LYS A 148 -11.41 -34.59 41.69
CA LYS A 148 -12.54 -35.53 41.55
C LYS A 148 -13.87 -34.92 42.04
N ASP A 149 -13.82 -34.04 43.04
CA ASP A 149 -15.00 -33.34 43.56
C ASP A 149 -15.54 -32.27 42.59
N ASN A 150 -14.64 -31.55 41.91
CA ASN A 150 -15.02 -30.58 40.88
C ASN A 150 -15.65 -31.27 39.67
N GLU A 151 -15.18 -32.45 39.28
CA GLU A 151 -15.78 -33.27 38.22
C GLU A 151 -17.22 -33.67 38.56
N ARG A 152 -17.43 -34.24 39.76
CA ARG A 152 -18.77 -34.64 40.23
C ARG A 152 -19.73 -33.46 40.28
N SER A 153 -19.26 -32.31 40.76
CA SER A 153 -20.08 -31.09 40.86
C SER A 153 -20.49 -30.57 39.49
N ARG A 154 -19.58 -30.59 38.50
CA ARG A 154 -19.89 -30.18 37.12
C ARG A 154 -20.88 -31.12 36.44
N VAL A 155 -20.74 -32.43 36.62
CA VAL A 155 -21.68 -33.42 36.08
C VAL A 155 -23.07 -33.23 36.69
N LYS A 156 -23.16 -33.06 38.02
CA LYS A 156 -24.43 -32.79 38.70
C LYS A 156 -25.11 -31.53 38.18
N HIS A 157 -24.35 -30.46 37.95
CA HIS A 157 -24.87 -29.21 37.38
C HIS A 157 -25.34 -29.35 35.93
N ALA A 158 -24.61 -30.10 35.09
CA ALA A 158 -25.03 -30.35 33.71
C ALA A 158 -26.36 -31.15 33.66
N ILE A 159 -26.50 -32.15 34.53
CA ILE A 159 -27.71 -32.97 34.63
C ILE A 159 -28.91 -32.13 35.08
N SER A 160 -28.72 -31.12 35.95
CA SER A 160 -29.83 -30.26 36.42
C SER A 160 -30.45 -29.34 35.37
N PHE A 161 -29.88 -29.22 34.16
CA PHE A 161 -30.51 -28.49 33.05
C PHE A 161 -31.28 -29.39 32.08
N HIS A 162 -31.28 -30.71 32.31
CA HIS A 162 -31.91 -31.69 31.42
C HIS A 162 -33.05 -32.48 32.10
N PHE A 163 -33.40 -32.09 33.33
CA PHE A 163 -34.59 -32.47 34.07
C PHE A 163 -35.25 -31.20 34.62
#